data_AF-A0A936BTB8-F1
#
_entry.id   AF-A0A936BTB8-F1
#
_cell.length_a   1.000
_cell.length_b   1.000
_cell.length_c   1.000
_cell.angle_alpha   90.00
_cell.angle_beta   90.00
_cell.angle_gamma   90.00
#
_symmetry.space_group_name_H-M   'P 1'
#
loop_
_entity.id
_entity.type
_entity.pdbx_description
1 polymer ?
#
loop_
_entity_poly.entity_id
_entity_poly.type
_entity_poly.pdbx_seq_one_letter_code
_entity_poly.pdbx_strand_id
1 'polypeptide(L)'
;MTRSIIPAIGLALALAVARPAEAQWNVARYVPGSNRLYSTVGVDPALVAAVGYGRTFRLFGRPLQAGLEAGAAGGSLDLRDFRARLGANILLLDVAGMQLTGRAAFVTRGTSNTIYRALDMGADVGGTLGIYRRGWFAAGEAGFDKAIITHLTHSDWYRRYIYPDAKDGWYLTTGGTWQFGGMAGLTLGRSELVLRAGTARTQGGRKLAVPFYADLGVGVSF
;
A
#
# COMPACT_ATOMS: atom_id res chain seq x y z
N MET A 1 -37.44 -13.21 -6.16
CA MET A 1 -37.10 -12.14 -5.19
C MET A 1 -35.81 -11.47 -5.63
N THR A 2 -35.95 -10.25 -6.10
CA THR A 2 -34.98 -9.32 -6.67
C THR A 2 -34.14 -8.68 -5.57
N ARG A 3 -32.79 -8.66 -5.69
CA ARG A 3 -31.86 -7.70 -5.03
C ARG A 3 -30.39 -8.00 -5.36
N SER A 4 -29.91 -7.63 -6.55
CA SER A 4 -28.45 -7.52 -6.84
C SER A 4 -28.09 -6.52 -7.95
N ILE A 5 -28.91 -5.49 -8.20
CA ILE A 5 -28.69 -4.59 -9.36
C ILE A 5 -28.21 -3.19 -8.92
N ILE A 6 -28.30 -2.86 -7.64
CA ILE A 6 -28.00 -1.51 -7.13
C ILE A 6 -26.49 -1.14 -7.16
N PRO A 7 -25.51 -2.01 -6.86
CA PRO A 7 -24.10 -1.61 -6.94
C PRO A 7 -23.60 -1.49 -8.39
N ALA A 8 -24.21 -2.22 -9.33
CA ALA A 8 -23.84 -2.18 -10.75
C ALA A 8 -24.31 -0.88 -11.44
N ILE A 9 -25.49 -0.38 -11.07
CA ILE A 9 -26.03 0.88 -11.62
C ILE A 9 -25.27 2.10 -11.08
N GLY A 10 -24.82 2.07 -9.82
CA GLY A 10 -23.97 3.13 -9.26
C GLY A 10 -22.60 3.22 -9.95
N LEU A 11 -21.99 2.08 -10.27
CA LEU A 11 -20.73 2.02 -11.01
C LEU A 11 -20.90 2.46 -12.48
N ALA A 12 -22.01 2.09 -13.12
CA ALA A 12 -22.31 2.46 -14.51
C ALA A 12 -22.65 3.96 -14.67
N LEU A 13 -23.37 4.56 -13.72
CA LEU A 13 -23.71 5.99 -13.76
C LEU A 13 -22.51 6.90 -13.46
N ALA A 14 -21.57 6.46 -12.63
CA ALA A 14 -20.30 7.18 -12.39
C ALA A 14 -19.39 7.18 -13.63
N LEU A 15 -19.50 6.16 -14.49
CA LEU A 15 -18.76 6.05 -15.75
C LEU A 15 -19.32 6.94 -16.88
N ALA A 16 -20.59 7.36 -16.79
CA ALA A 16 -21.31 7.99 -17.90
C ALA A 16 -21.12 9.51 -18.05
N VAL A 17 -20.43 10.21 -17.14
CA VAL A 17 -20.42 11.71 -17.11
C VAL A 17 -19.03 12.36 -17.27
N ALA A 18 -17.93 11.62 -17.43
CA ALA A 18 -16.60 12.22 -17.22
C ALA A 18 -15.83 12.63 -18.51
N ARG A 19 -15.59 13.94 -18.64
CA ARG A 19 -14.57 14.58 -19.51
C ARG A 19 -13.15 13.99 -19.29
N PRO A 20 -12.21 14.14 -20.25
CA PRO A 20 -11.04 13.27 -20.34
C PRO A 20 -9.88 13.64 -19.40
N ALA A 21 -9.29 12.56 -18.86
CA ALA A 21 -7.91 12.41 -18.38
C ALA A 21 -7.47 13.14 -17.10
N GLU A 22 -7.92 12.65 -15.95
CA GLU A 22 -7.28 12.90 -14.64
C GLU A 22 -7.37 11.64 -13.77
N ALA A 23 -6.45 10.68 -13.93
CA ALA A 23 -6.14 9.71 -12.88
C ALA A 23 -4.73 9.17 -13.05
N GLN A 24 -3.83 9.52 -12.13
CA GLN A 24 -2.56 8.83 -11.97
C GLN A 24 -2.28 8.62 -10.48
N TRP A 25 -1.93 7.39 -10.11
CA TRP A 25 -1.42 6.90 -8.83
C TRP A 25 -0.05 7.49 -8.59
N ASN A 26 0.60 7.84 -9.69
CA ASN A 26 1.76 8.67 -9.75
C ASN A 26 1.47 10.10 -9.26
N VAL A 27 2.34 10.54 -8.36
CA VAL A 27 2.40 11.88 -7.79
C VAL A 27 2.50 13.00 -8.80
N ALA A 28 2.91 12.68 -10.00
CA ALA A 28 3.33 13.71 -10.93
C ALA A 28 2.24 14.21 -11.89
N ARG A 29 0.99 13.79 -11.70
CA ARG A 29 -0.17 14.55 -12.20
C ARG A 29 -1.21 14.78 -11.11
N TYR A 30 -0.73 14.88 -9.87
CA TYR A 30 -1.55 15.31 -8.76
C TYR A 30 -1.95 16.78 -8.95
N VAL A 31 -3.18 16.97 -9.39
CA VAL A 31 -3.82 18.29 -9.42
C VAL A 31 -4.12 18.69 -7.97
N PRO A 32 -3.55 19.81 -7.47
CA PRO A 32 -3.83 20.27 -6.12
C PRO A 32 -5.33 20.43 -5.89
N GLY A 33 -5.84 19.87 -4.78
CA GLY A 33 -7.26 19.86 -4.46
C GLY A 33 -8.00 18.59 -4.87
N SER A 34 -7.40 17.72 -5.68
CA SER A 34 -8.02 16.45 -6.06
C SER A 34 -8.06 15.46 -4.90
N ASN A 35 -9.12 14.66 -4.87
CA ASN A 35 -9.28 13.54 -3.96
C ASN A 35 -9.21 12.24 -4.75
N ARG A 36 -8.85 11.17 -4.06
CA ARG A 36 -8.69 9.86 -4.66
C ARG A 36 -9.20 8.79 -3.72
N LEU A 37 -10.00 7.89 -4.26
CA LEU A 37 -10.36 6.63 -3.63
C LEU A 37 -9.74 5.50 -4.43
N TYR A 38 -9.13 4.54 -3.77
CA TYR A 38 -8.54 3.39 -4.44
C TYR A 38 -8.68 2.11 -3.63
N SER A 39 -8.54 0.98 -4.31
CA SER A 39 -8.48 -0.33 -3.72
C SER A 39 -7.33 -1.13 -4.31
N THR A 40 -6.66 -1.94 -3.50
CA THR A 40 -5.60 -2.86 -3.95
C THR A 40 -5.93 -4.29 -3.56
N VAL A 41 -5.44 -5.23 -4.36
CA VAL A 41 -5.38 -6.64 -4.02
C VAL A 41 -4.05 -7.22 -4.51
N GLY A 42 -3.34 -7.90 -3.64
CA GLY A 42 -1.99 -8.34 -3.95
C GLY A 42 -1.39 -9.30 -2.93
N VAL A 43 -0.23 -9.84 -3.25
CA VAL A 43 0.59 -10.65 -2.35
C VAL A 43 1.80 -9.83 -1.94
N ASP A 44 1.93 -9.55 -0.63
CA ASP A 44 3.03 -8.78 -0.03
C ASP A 44 3.16 -9.08 1.48
N PRO A 45 4.00 -10.03 1.93
CA PRO A 45 4.17 -11.43 1.50
C PRO A 45 2.95 -12.33 1.83
N ALA A 46 1.85 -11.77 2.33
CA ALA A 46 0.55 -12.40 2.46
C ALA A 46 -0.43 -11.81 1.44
N LEU A 47 -1.57 -12.47 1.19
CA LEU A 47 -2.64 -11.88 0.39
C LEU A 47 -3.22 -10.69 1.17
N VAL A 48 -3.24 -9.50 0.57
CA VAL A 48 -3.75 -8.27 1.16
C VAL A 48 -4.82 -7.71 0.23
N ALA A 49 -5.95 -7.31 0.82
CA ALA A 49 -6.94 -6.47 0.15
C ALA A 49 -7.11 -5.18 0.96
N ALA A 50 -6.95 -4.03 0.32
CA ALA A 50 -6.99 -2.73 1.00
C ALA A 50 -7.84 -1.71 0.25
N VAL A 51 -8.31 -0.72 0.99
CA VAL A 51 -8.94 0.50 0.48
C VAL A 51 -8.19 1.70 1.02
N GLY A 52 -8.05 2.73 0.22
CA GLY A 52 -7.33 3.92 0.60
C GLY A 52 -7.96 5.19 0.05
N TYR A 53 -7.73 6.27 0.79
CA TYR A 53 -8.13 7.62 0.44
C TYR A 53 -6.91 8.53 0.46
N GLY A 54 -6.74 9.33 -0.59
CA GLY A 54 -5.67 10.31 -0.70
C GLY A 54 -6.19 11.68 -1.11
N ARG A 55 -5.57 12.73 -0.58
CA ARG A 55 -5.83 14.11 -0.99
C ARG A 55 -4.54 14.80 -1.39
N THR A 56 -4.60 15.49 -2.53
CA THR A 56 -3.48 16.27 -3.05
C THR A 56 -3.52 17.71 -2.54
N PHE A 57 -2.37 18.21 -2.12
CA PHE A 57 -2.13 19.62 -1.83
C PHE A 57 -0.78 20.08 -2.37
N ARG A 58 -0.52 21.40 -2.33
CA ARG A 58 0.81 21.96 -2.60
C ARG A 58 1.56 22.12 -1.30
N LEU A 59 2.76 21.56 -1.22
CA LEU A 59 3.71 21.80 -0.14
C LEU A 59 5.03 22.28 -0.75
N PHE A 60 5.52 23.45 -0.30
CA PHE A 60 6.73 24.09 -0.85
C PHE A 60 6.74 24.22 -2.39
N GLY A 61 5.58 24.54 -2.98
CA GLY A 61 5.41 24.66 -4.43
C GLY A 61 5.37 23.34 -5.20
N ARG A 62 5.46 22.19 -4.51
CA ARG A 62 5.44 20.86 -5.12
C ARG A 62 4.14 20.12 -4.77
N PRO A 63 3.62 19.28 -5.67
CA PRO A 63 2.47 18.45 -5.36
C PRO A 63 2.86 17.38 -4.33
N LEU A 64 2.05 17.27 -3.29
CA LEU A 64 2.12 16.24 -2.28
C LEU A 64 0.73 15.63 -2.11
N GLN A 65 0.64 14.31 -2.08
CA GLN A 65 -0.58 13.62 -1.66
C GLN A 65 -0.34 13.01 -0.30
N ALA A 66 -1.21 13.30 0.65
CA ALA A 66 -1.30 12.55 1.89
C ALA A 66 -2.56 11.70 1.89
N GLY A 67 -2.50 10.55 2.54
CA GLY A 67 -3.61 9.61 2.53
C GLY A 67 -3.51 8.57 3.63
N LEU A 68 -4.62 7.87 3.79
CA LEU A 68 -4.77 6.74 4.69
C LEU A 68 -5.22 5.53 3.89
N GLU A 69 -4.71 4.37 4.28
CA GLU A 69 -5.05 3.08 3.71
C GLU A 69 -5.33 2.10 4.85
N ALA A 70 -6.35 1.27 4.69
CA ALA A 70 -6.66 0.19 5.60
C ALA A 70 -7.02 -1.06 4.80
N GLY A 71 -6.55 -2.22 5.26
CA GLY A 71 -6.78 -3.49 4.59
C GLY A 71 -6.69 -4.68 5.53
N ALA A 72 -7.20 -5.80 5.07
CA ALA A 72 -7.07 -7.10 5.72
C ALA A 72 -5.97 -7.91 5.02
N ALA A 73 -5.20 -8.68 5.79
CA ALA A 73 -4.10 -9.49 5.28
C ALA A 73 -4.34 -10.96 5.65
N GLY A 74 -4.58 -11.86 4.70
CA GLY A 74 -4.79 -13.27 5.02
C GLY A 74 -5.60 -14.05 3.99
N GLY A 75 -5.68 -15.36 4.19
CA GLY A 75 -6.52 -16.26 3.36
C GLY A 75 -8.02 -16.15 3.68
N SER A 76 -8.36 -15.66 4.86
CA SER A 76 -9.72 -15.31 5.28
C SER A 76 -9.80 -13.82 5.57
N LEU A 77 -10.87 -13.16 5.12
CA LEU A 77 -11.19 -11.77 5.48
C LEU A 77 -11.68 -11.70 6.94
N ASP A 78 -10.87 -12.15 7.89
CA ASP A 78 -11.08 -11.84 9.29
C ASP A 78 -10.32 -10.55 9.62
N LEU A 79 -10.90 -9.69 10.46
CA LEU A 79 -10.25 -8.42 10.86
C LEU A 79 -9.14 -8.64 11.89
N ARG A 80 -8.70 -9.88 12.10
CA ARG A 80 -7.64 -10.20 13.08
C ARG A 80 -6.27 -9.88 12.52
N ASP A 81 -6.12 -10.05 11.21
CA ASP A 81 -4.94 -9.67 10.48
C ASP A 81 -5.25 -8.43 9.62
N PHE A 82 -4.68 -7.29 10.01
CA PHE A 82 -4.96 -6.02 9.37
C PHE A 82 -3.68 -5.22 9.11
N ARG A 83 -3.79 -4.29 8.18
CA ARG A 83 -2.76 -3.30 7.87
C ARG A 83 -3.43 -1.94 7.77
N ALA A 84 -2.88 -0.94 8.43
CA ALA A 84 -3.24 0.46 8.22
C ALA A 84 -1.98 1.28 7.93
N ARG A 85 -2.08 2.21 6.99
CA ARG A 85 -0.99 3.10 6.57
C ARG A 85 -1.48 4.54 6.60
N LEU A 86 -0.69 5.43 7.17
CA LEU A 86 -0.83 6.88 7.03
C LEU A 86 0.41 7.38 6.30
N GLY A 87 0.25 7.84 5.07
CA GLY A 87 1.39 8.11 4.20
C GLY A 87 1.26 9.38 3.39
N ALA A 88 2.41 9.78 2.84
CA ALA A 88 2.58 10.89 1.94
C ALA A 88 3.46 10.49 0.76
N ASN A 89 3.12 11.00 -0.42
CA ASN A 89 3.90 10.86 -1.64
C ASN A 89 4.20 12.25 -2.21
N ILE A 90 5.46 12.52 -2.55
CA ILE A 90 5.94 13.83 -3.01
C ILE A 90 6.71 13.70 -4.33
N LEU A 91 6.49 14.66 -5.24
CA LEU A 91 7.25 14.77 -6.48
C LEU A 91 8.58 15.47 -6.18
N LEU A 92 9.69 14.76 -6.39
CA LEU A 92 11.04 15.26 -6.14
C LEU A 92 11.67 15.88 -7.40
N LEU A 93 11.40 15.33 -8.57
CA LEU A 93 11.91 15.82 -9.84
C LEU A 93 10.95 15.46 -10.97
N ASP A 94 10.81 16.37 -11.93
CA ASP A 94 10.15 16.13 -13.22
C ASP A 94 10.99 16.77 -14.33
N VAL A 95 11.51 15.93 -15.24
CA VAL A 95 12.28 16.38 -16.40
C VAL A 95 11.82 15.60 -17.62
N ALA A 96 11.21 16.29 -18.58
CA ALA A 96 10.79 15.74 -19.87
C ALA A 96 9.89 14.47 -19.80
N GLY A 97 9.10 14.34 -18.73
CA GLY A 97 8.24 13.18 -18.47
C GLY A 97 8.94 12.02 -17.76
N MET A 98 10.20 12.20 -17.34
CA MET A 98 10.87 11.34 -16.38
C MET A 98 10.72 11.94 -14.99
N GLN A 99 10.23 11.16 -14.03
CA GLN A 99 9.89 11.68 -12.71
C GLN A 99 10.46 10.80 -11.61
N LEU A 100 10.91 11.48 -10.55
CA LEU A 100 11.35 10.89 -9.30
C LEU A 100 10.36 11.27 -8.21
N THR A 101 9.84 10.27 -7.51
CA THR A 101 8.94 10.48 -6.38
C THR A 101 9.51 9.87 -5.11
N GLY A 102 9.22 10.50 -3.98
CA GLY A 102 9.48 9.96 -2.65
C GLY A 102 8.16 9.56 -1.98
N ARG A 103 8.18 8.47 -1.22
CA ARG A 103 7.08 8.02 -0.37
C ARG A 103 7.55 7.82 1.06
N ALA A 104 6.70 8.18 2.01
CA ALA A 104 6.89 7.87 3.41
C ALA A 104 5.53 7.56 4.04
N ALA A 105 5.45 6.53 4.87
CA ALA A 105 4.25 6.14 5.58
C ALA A 105 4.58 5.62 6.98
N PHE A 106 3.75 6.01 7.95
CA PHE A 106 3.61 5.26 9.18
C PHE A 106 2.71 4.06 8.91
N VAL A 107 3.11 2.88 9.37
CA VAL A 107 2.38 1.64 9.14
C VAL A 107 2.13 0.95 10.47
N THR A 108 0.89 0.49 10.67
CA THR A 108 0.56 -0.42 11.75
C THR A 108 -0.02 -1.71 11.19
N ARG A 109 0.35 -2.84 11.81
CA ARG A 109 -0.08 -4.17 11.37
C ARG A 109 -0.51 -4.99 12.57
N GLY A 110 -1.69 -5.58 12.50
CA GLY A 110 -2.11 -6.63 13.42
C GLY A 110 -1.86 -7.99 12.80
N THR A 111 -1.34 -8.93 13.57
CA THR A 111 -1.27 -10.34 13.16
C THR A 111 -1.68 -11.23 14.33
N SER A 112 -2.51 -12.23 14.07
CA SER A 112 -2.98 -13.18 15.07
C SER A 112 -2.96 -14.59 14.51
N ASN A 113 -2.20 -15.47 15.15
CA ASN A 113 -2.20 -16.90 14.85
C ASN A 113 -2.31 -17.74 16.13
N THR A 114 -2.19 -19.05 16.01
CA THR A 114 -2.29 -20.00 17.13
C THR A 114 -1.16 -19.87 18.15
N ILE A 115 -0.06 -19.21 17.77
CA ILE A 115 1.16 -19.08 18.56
C ILE A 115 1.22 -17.73 19.28
N TYR A 116 0.85 -16.65 18.58
CA TYR A 116 0.94 -15.29 19.12
C TYR A 116 -0.07 -14.34 18.50
N ARG A 117 -0.29 -13.22 19.19
CA ARG A 117 -0.87 -11.99 18.66
C ARG A 117 0.19 -10.90 18.66
N ALA A 118 0.29 -10.18 17.56
CA ALA A 118 1.26 -9.12 17.35
C ALA A 118 0.55 -7.83 16.93
N LEU A 119 0.99 -6.71 17.50
CA LEU A 119 0.68 -5.37 17.00
C LEU A 119 2.00 -4.67 16.65
N ASP A 120 2.25 -4.49 15.37
CA ASP A 120 3.42 -3.83 14.81
C ASP A 120 3.15 -2.35 14.54
N MET A 121 4.14 -1.51 14.85
CA MET A 121 4.20 -0.12 14.44
C MET A 121 5.56 0.13 13.78
N GLY A 122 5.50 0.69 12.58
CA GLY A 122 6.65 0.81 11.71
C GLY A 122 6.60 2.01 10.78
N ALA A 123 7.63 2.12 9.97
CA ALA A 123 7.76 3.14 8.96
C ALA A 123 8.13 2.49 7.63
N ASP A 124 7.49 2.94 6.57
CA ASP A 124 7.74 2.53 5.21
C ASP A 124 8.19 3.77 4.43
N VAL A 125 9.38 3.69 3.84
CA VAL A 125 9.97 4.77 3.05
C VAL A 125 10.42 4.23 1.70
N GLY A 126 10.40 5.06 0.67
CA GLY A 126 10.87 4.62 -0.63
C GLY A 126 10.74 5.69 -1.69
N GLY A 127 10.89 5.28 -2.93
CA GLY A 127 10.71 6.14 -4.07
C GLY A 127 10.55 5.36 -5.37
N THR A 128 10.09 6.08 -6.38
CA THR A 128 9.96 5.53 -7.74
C THR A 128 10.64 6.46 -8.73
N LEU A 129 11.23 5.87 -9.76
CA LEU A 129 11.83 6.57 -10.88
C LEU A 129 11.30 5.96 -12.18
N GLY A 130 10.69 6.78 -13.02
CA GLY A 130 10.03 6.25 -14.21
C GLY A 130 9.67 7.28 -15.26
N ILE A 131 9.09 6.77 -16.34
CA ILE A 131 8.55 7.56 -17.43
C ILE A 131 7.04 7.61 -17.28
N TYR A 132 6.51 8.83 -17.35
CA TYR A 132 5.10 9.12 -17.16
C TYR A 132 4.58 9.92 -18.33
N ARG A 133 3.62 9.35 -19.04
CA ARG A 133 3.01 9.93 -20.23
C ARG A 133 1.51 10.05 -20.04
N ARG A 134 0.84 10.68 -21.00
CA ARG A 134 -0.63 10.74 -20.98
C ARG A 134 -1.19 9.34 -21.18
N GLY A 135 -1.96 8.83 -20.23
CA GLY A 135 -2.64 7.55 -20.33
C GLY A 135 -1.88 6.35 -19.76
N TRP A 136 -0.57 6.46 -19.52
CA TRP A 136 0.22 5.35 -18.98
C TRP A 136 1.49 5.80 -18.27
N PHE A 137 2.05 4.90 -17.46
CA PHE A 137 3.39 5.04 -16.91
C PHE A 137 4.09 3.71 -16.69
N ALA A 138 5.42 3.78 -16.56
CA ALA A 138 6.25 2.69 -16.11
C ALA A 138 7.40 3.25 -15.26
N ALA A 139 7.62 2.67 -14.08
CA ALA A 139 8.63 3.11 -13.13
C ALA A 139 9.28 1.93 -12.42
N GLY A 140 10.56 2.08 -12.08
CA GLY A 140 11.20 1.25 -11.07
C GLY A 140 10.89 1.77 -9.68
N GLU A 141 10.80 0.88 -8.70
CA GLU A 141 10.61 1.24 -7.30
C GLU A 141 11.69 0.64 -6.40
N ALA A 142 12.03 1.39 -5.36
CA ALA A 142 12.83 0.91 -4.24
C ALA A 142 12.20 1.39 -2.94
N GLY A 143 12.20 0.55 -1.93
CA GLY A 143 11.62 0.87 -0.63
C GLY A 143 12.24 0.09 0.51
N PHE A 144 12.04 0.62 1.71
CA PHE A 144 12.43 0.02 2.97
C PHE A 144 11.28 0.16 3.96
N ASP A 145 10.81 -0.99 4.44
CA ASP A 145 9.80 -1.10 5.48
C ASP A 145 10.48 -1.56 6.77
N LYS A 146 10.30 -0.80 7.85
CA LYS A 146 10.93 -1.04 9.15
C LYS A 146 9.86 -1.24 10.20
N ALA A 147 9.86 -2.41 10.83
CA ALA A 147 9.16 -2.64 12.08
C ALA A 147 9.98 -2.00 13.21
N ILE A 148 9.43 -0.94 13.81
CA ILE A 148 10.13 -0.14 14.83
C ILE A 148 9.86 -0.73 16.21
N ILE A 149 8.58 -0.98 16.50
CA ILE A 149 8.16 -1.55 17.78
C ILE A 149 7.00 -2.52 17.55
N THR A 150 7.04 -3.66 18.20
CA THR A 150 5.99 -4.67 18.09
C THR A 150 5.59 -5.15 19.49
N HIS A 151 4.30 -5.10 19.80
CA HIS A 151 3.77 -5.75 21.00
C HIS A 151 3.47 -7.21 20.68
N LEU A 152 4.05 -8.15 21.43
CA LEU A 152 3.78 -9.58 21.29
C LEU A 152 3.03 -10.10 22.52
N THR A 153 2.00 -10.89 22.26
CA THR A 153 1.24 -11.64 23.27
C THR A 153 1.24 -13.11 22.86
N HIS A 154 1.88 -13.95 23.66
CA HIS A 154 2.00 -15.38 23.39
C HIS A 154 0.74 -16.13 23.81
N SER A 155 0.38 -17.17 23.08
CA SER A 155 -0.74 -18.03 23.47
C SER A 155 -0.35 -18.95 24.63
N ASP A 156 -1.34 -19.37 25.42
CA ASP A 156 -1.15 -20.36 26.49
C ASP A 156 -0.58 -21.67 25.93
N TRP A 157 -0.97 -22.03 24.70
CA TRP A 157 -0.42 -23.19 23.99
C TRP A 157 1.10 -23.04 23.77
N TYR A 158 1.55 -21.88 23.27
CA TYR A 158 2.98 -21.66 23.05
C TYR A 158 3.78 -21.72 24.35
N ARG A 159 3.28 -21.11 25.43
CA ARG A 159 3.90 -21.21 26.74
C ARG A 159 3.96 -22.65 27.25
N ARG A 160 2.86 -23.38 27.12
CA ARG A 160 2.76 -24.74 27.66
C ARG A 160 3.65 -25.74 26.93
N TYR A 161 3.81 -25.61 25.61
CA TYR A 161 4.43 -26.66 24.80
C TYR A 161 5.76 -26.29 24.17
N ILE A 162 6.07 -24.99 24.03
CA ILE A 162 7.28 -24.54 23.32
C ILE A 162 8.22 -23.78 24.26
N TYR A 163 7.73 -22.72 24.92
CA TYR A 163 8.57 -21.89 25.78
C TYR A 163 7.79 -21.29 26.96
N PRO A 164 7.82 -21.94 28.14
CA PRO A 164 7.06 -21.51 29.32
C PRO A 164 7.35 -20.07 29.77
N ASP A 165 8.59 -19.62 29.59
CA ASP A 165 9.05 -18.30 30.02
C ASP A 165 8.81 -17.20 28.96
N ALA A 166 7.98 -17.45 27.95
CA ALA A 166 7.66 -16.48 26.92
C ALA A 166 7.00 -15.23 27.53
N LYS A 167 7.70 -14.10 27.44
CA LYS A 167 7.29 -12.81 27.99
C LYS A 167 6.41 -12.07 26.98
N ASP A 168 5.34 -11.46 27.46
CA ASP A 168 4.57 -10.53 26.64
C ASP A 168 5.11 -9.12 26.83
N GLY A 169 4.95 -8.29 25.79
CA GLY A 169 5.30 -6.88 25.88
C GLY A 169 5.80 -6.30 24.57
N TRP A 170 6.40 -5.12 24.69
CA TRP A 170 6.93 -4.37 23.57
C TRP A 170 8.38 -4.74 23.27
N TYR A 171 8.65 -5.06 22.01
CA TYR A 171 9.95 -5.39 21.48
C TYR A 171 10.37 -4.32 20.47
N LEU A 172 11.61 -3.85 20.57
CA LEU A 172 12.18 -2.84 19.67
C LEU A 172 12.90 -3.49 18.48
N THR A 173 12.87 -2.81 17.33
CA THR A 173 13.64 -3.12 16.12
C THR A 173 13.44 -4.53 15.56
N THR A 174 12.21 -5.01 15.58
CA THR A 174 11.80 -6.39 15.28
C THR A 174 12.02 -6.85 13.84
N GLY A 175 12.39 -5.95 12.93
CA GLY A 175 12.84 -6.35 11.60
C GLY A 175 12.76 -5.22 10.59
N GLY A 176 13.08 -5.54 9.35
CA GLY A 176 12.88 -4.65 8.21
C GLY A 176 12.98 -5.41 6.91
N THR A 177 12.42 -4.84 5.85
CA THR A 177 12.33 -5.44 4.53
C THR A 177 12.69 -4.42 3.47
N TRP A 178 13.67 -4.76 2.64
CA TRP A 178 13.95 -4.06 1.40
C TRP A 178 13.05 -4.57 0.29
N GLN A 179 12.48 -3.65 -0.48
CA GLN A 179 11.63 -3.92 -1.63
C GLN A 179 12.25 -3.30 -2.87
N PHE A 180 12.35 -4.07 -3.95
CA PHE A 180 12.81 -3.60 -5.25
C PHE A 180 11.92 -4.17 -6.33
N GLY A 181 11.45 -3.34 -7.25
CA GLY A 181 10.50 -3.80 -8.25
C GLY A 181 10.21 -2.77 -9.31
N GLY A 182 9.10 -2.99 -9.99
CA GLY A 182 8.56 -2.09 -10.98
C GLY A 182 7.06 -1.92 -10.81
N MET A 183 6.58 -0.79 -11.28
CA MET A 183 5.16 -0.49 -11.37
C MET A 183 4.82 0.09 -12.73
N ALA A 184 3.66 -0.27 -13.24
CA ALA A 184 3.11 0.27 -14.46
C ALA A 184 1.62 0.53 -14.25
N GLY A 185 1.06 1.48 -14.98
CA GLY A 185 -0.35 1.76 -14.89
C GLY A 185 -0.93 2.39 -16.13
N LEU A 186 -2.25 2.29 -16.23
CA LEU A 186 -3.07 2.78 -17.33
C LEU A 186 -4.17 3.67 -16.76
N THR A 187 -4.35 4.84 -17.38
CA THR A 187 -5.38 5.82 -17.03
C THR A 187 -6.53 5.74 -18.02
N LEU A 188 -7.74 5.54 -17.53
CA LEU A 188 -8.99 5.49 -18.30
C LEU A 188 -9.95 6.55 -17.74
N GLY A 189 -9.86 7.77 -18.25
CA GLY A 189 -10.68 8.90 -17.78
C GLY A 189 -10.28 9.34 -16.37
N ARG A 190 -11.19 9.14 -15.40
CA ARG A 190 -10.98 9.35 -13.95
C ARG A 190 -10.56 8.10 -13.21
N SER A 191 -10.56 6.96 -13.89
CA SER A 191 -10.17 5.67 -13.33
C SER A 191 -8.75 5.33 -13.73
N GLU A 192 -8.11 4.49 -12.94
CA GLU A 192 -6.77 4.02 -13.21
C GLU A 192 -6.59 2.60 -12.72
N LEU A 193 -5.81 1.84 -13.49
CA LEU A 193 -5.33 0.52 -13.14
C LEU A 193 -3.82 0.60 -12.93
N VAL A 194 -3.31 0.07 -11.83
CA VAL A 194 -1.88 -0.02 -11.54
C VAL A 194 -1.52 -1.44 -11.21
N LEU A 195 -0.44 -1.92 -11.81
CA LEU A 195 0.21 -3.17 -11.49
C LEU A 195 1.57 -2.85 -10.90
N ARG A 196 1.91 -3.56 -9.83
CA ARG A 196 3.19 -3.44 -9.15
C ARG A 196 3.72 -4.84 -8.86
N ALA A 197 5.00 -5.08 -9.13
CA ALA A 197 5.61 -6.39 -8.87
C ALA A 197 7.12 -6.26 -8.63
N GLY A 198 7.66 -7.13 -7.79
CA GLY A 198 9.08 -7.10 -7.47
C GLY A 198 9.52 -8.18 -6.50
N THR A 199 10.70 -7.98 -5.93
CA THR A 199 11.31 -8.85 -4.93
C THR A 199 11.45 -8.13 -3.59
N ALA A 200 11.31 -8.91 -2.52
CA ALA A 200 11.49 -8.44 -1.16
C ALA A 200 12.56 -9.27 -0.44
N ARG A 201 13.41 -8.60 0.34
CA ARG A 201 14.47 -9.21 1.15
C ARG A 201 14.45 -8.64 2.55
N THR A 202 14.81 -9.44 3.53
CA THR A 202 15.02 -8.94 4.89
C THR A 202 16.10 -7.86 4.95
N GLN A 203 16.12 -7.06 6.02
CA GLN A 203 17.14 -6.05 6.27
C GLN A 203 18.56 -6.63 6.23
N GLY A 204 18.74 -7.89 6.65
CA GLY A 204 20.00 -8.63 6.57
C GLY A 204 20.28 -9.31 5.22
N GLY A 205 19.51 -9.02 4.17
CA GLY A 205 19.70 -9.53 2.81
C GLY A 205 19.20 -10.96 2.57
N ARG A 206 18.63 -11.64 3.57
CA ARG A 206 18.05 -12.98 3.43
C ARG A 206 16.72 -12.94 2.67
N LYS A 207 16.43 -14.00 1.92
CA LYS A 207 15.14 -14.20 1.24
C LYS A 207 14.02 -14.37 2.26
N LEU A 208 12.87 -13.76 1.99
CA LEU A 208 11.63 -14.04 2.71
C LEU A 208 11.03 -15.38 2.27
N ALA A 209 10.08 -15.91 3.04
CA ALA A 209 9.34 -17.12 2.69
C ALA A 209 8.63 -16.96 1.33
N VAL A 210 8.04 -15.78 1.10
CA VAL A 210 7.57 -15.33 -0.20
C VAL A 210 8.50 -14.20 -0.65
N PRO A 211 9.50 -14.47 -1.52
CA PRO A 211 10.55 -13.51 -1.87
C PRO A 211 10.13 -12.51 -2.96
N PHE A 212 8.85 -12.49 -3.32
CA PHE A 212 8.27 -11.63 -4.33
C PHE A 212 6.99 -10.97 -3.81
N TYR A 213 6.62 -9.87 -4.43
CA TYR A 213 5.31 -9.26 -4.24
C TYR A 213 4.70 -8.92 -5.60
N ALA A 214 3.37 -8.90 -5.64
CA ALA A 214 2.60 -8.47 -6.80
C ALA A 214 1.29 -7.85 -6.30
N ASP A 215 0.92 -6.68 -6.80
CA ASP A 215 -0.25 -5.93 -6.36
C ASP A 215 -0.95 -5.29 -7.55
N LEU A 216 -2.28 -5.43 -7.58
CA LEU A 216 -3.16 -4.81 -8.54
C LEU A 216 -4.01 -3.77 -7.82
N GLY A 217 -3.92 -2.54 -8.27
CA GLY A 217 -4.66 -1.41 -7.75
C GLY A 217 -5.63 -0.84 -8.77
N VAL A 218 -6.82 -0.46 -8.31
CA VAL A 218 -7.78 0.35 -9.06
C VAL A 218 -8.07 1.62 -8.28
N GLY A 219 -8.05 2.77 -8.93
CA GLY A 219 -8.33 4.05 -8.28
C GLY A 219 -9.22 4.96 -9.11
N VAL A 220 -9.96 5.84 -8.44
CA VAL A 220 -10.79 6.89 -9.04
C VAL A 220 -10.42 8.24 -8.43
N SER A 221 -10.21 9.24 -9.28
CA SER A 221 -9.93 10.63 -8.87
C SER A 221 -11.15 11.54 -9.08
N PHE A 222 -11.40 12.48 -8.17
CA PHE A 222 -12.53 13.42 -8.22
C PHE A 222 -12.27 14.75 -7.49
#